data_AF-A0A7S0YW63-F1
#
_entry.id   AF-A0A7S0YW63-F1
#
_cell.length_a   1.000
_cell.length_b   1.000
_cell.length_c   1.000
_cell.angle_alpha   90.00
_cell.angle_beta   90.00
_cell.angle_gamma   90.00
#
_symmetry.space_group_name_H-M   'P 1'
#
loop_
_entity.id
_entity.type
_entity.pdbx_description
1 polymer ?
#
loop_
_entity_poly.entity_id
_entity_poly.type
_entity_poly.pdbx_seq_one_letter_code
_entity_poly.pdbx_strand_id
1 'polypeptide(L)'
;APVSGGVLVTLHSDMLKEGSSVAVSFGSAEVIGLVASDGSVSVTLPEAQGAGEVAVKVRVDQSHFETGAVFGYHAEAEVAFIAPSIGSAGGGFTVSVMGTSFAGAPGAPFHVALGSSTAVA
;
A
#
# COMPACT_ATOMS: atom_id res chain seq x y z
N ALA A 1 -3.56 -0.37 -3.58
CA ALA A 1 -3.21 -0.90 -2.24
C ALA A 1 -4.38 -1.72 -1.70
N PRO A 2 -4.18 -2.57 -0.68
CA PRO A 2 -5.27 -3.28 -0.02
C PRO A 2 -6.30 -2.32 0.55
N VAL A 3 -7.58 -2.74 0.60
CA VAL A 3 -8.68 -1.95 1.18
C VAL A 3 -8.43 -1.56 2.64
N SER A 4 -7.65 -2.32 3.40
CA SER A 4 -7.23 -1.98 4.76
C SER A 4 -6.29 -0.77 4.86
N GLY A 5 -5.75 -0.29 3.73
CA GLY A 5 -4.79 0.81 3.72
C GLY A 5 -3.44 0.40 4.29
N GLY A 6 -2.86 1.22 5.17
CA GLY A 6 -1.61 0.93 5.90
C GLY A 6 -0.32 1.01 5.08
N VAL A 7 -0.43 1.14 3.76
CA VAL A 7 0.72 1.30 2.87
C VAL A 7 1.19 2.75 2.88
N LEU A 8 2.50 2.95 3.07
CA LEU A 8 3.14 4.26 2.97
C LEU A 8 3.22 4.67 1.50
N VAL A 9 2.71 5.86 1.19
CA VAL A 9 2.82 6.49 -0.13
C VAL A 9 3.55 7.80 0.01
N THR A 10 4.40 8.09 -0.96
CA THR A 10 5.13 9.35 -1.04
C THR A 10 4.57 10.17 -2.19
N LEU A 11 4.12 11.36 -1.88
CA LEU A 11 3.77 12.38 -2.86
C LEU A 11 4.98 13.27 -3.08
N HIS A 12 5.32 13.53 -4.34
CA HIS A 12 6.35 14.47 -4.72
C HIS A 12 5.71 15.72 -5.30
N SER A 13 6.10 16.89 -4.81
CA SER A 13 5.73 18.17 -5.39
C SER A 13 6.86 19.17 -5.22
N ASP A 14 7.10 19.94 -6.29
CA ASP A 14 8.01 21.07 -6.36
C ASP A 14 7.45 22.35 -5.72
N MET A 15 6.14 22.38 -5.45
CA MET A 15 5.44 23.56 -4.94
C MET A 15 5.32 23.58 -3.41
N LEU A 16 5.67 22.48 -2.75
CA LEU A 16 5.52 22.33 -1.29
C LEU A 16 6.77 22.82 -0.56
N LYS A 17 6.56 23.53 0.55
CA LYS A 17 7.64 24.01 1.42
C LYS A 17 7.85 23.06 2.58
N GLU A 18 9.11 22.84 2.96
CA GLU A 18 9.46 22.07 4.16
C GLU A 18 8.68 22.57 5.39
N GLY A 19 8.17 21.64 6.17
CA GLY A 19 7.42 21.93 7.39
C GLY A 19 5.96 22.33 7.18
N SER A 20 5.48 22.49 5.94
CA SER A 20 4.06 22.67 5.66
C SER A 20 3.27 21.40 5.97
N SER A 21 2.06 21.58 6.53
CA SER A 21 1.12 20.49 6.76
C SER A 21 0.26 20.27 5.52
N VAL A 22 0.21 19.03 5.05
CA VAL A 22 -0.55 18.67 3.84
C VAL A 22 -1.59 17.62 4.20
N ALA A 23 -2.86 17.95 3.98
CA ALA A 23 -3.95 16.99 4.07
C ALA A 23 -4.17 16.36 2.68
N VAL A 24 -4.16 15.03 2.63
CA VAL A 24 -4.39 14.24 1.42
C VAL A 24 -5.65 13.42 1.63
N SER A 25 -6.64 13.61 0.77
CA SER A 25 -7.89 12.86 0.79
C SER A 25 -7.90 11.80 -0.29
N PHE A 26 -8.20 10.57 0.09
CA PHE A 26 -8.42 9.42 -0.78
C PHE A 26 -9.91 9.09 -0.75
N GLY A 27 -10.67 9.61 -1.72
CA GLY A 27 -12.13 9.55 -1.67
C GLY A 27 -12.68 10.36 -0.49
N SER A 28 -13.32 9.70 0.47
CA SER A 28 -13.88 10.33 1.67
C SER A 28 -12.95 10.30 2.89
N ALA A 29 -11.85 9.55 2.85
CA ALA A 29 -10.90 9.45 3.95
C ALA A 29 -9.77 10.48 3.79
N GLU A 30 -9.39 11.16 4.87
CA GLU A 30 -8.33 12.16 4.89
C GLU A 30 -7.19 11.73 5.82
N VAL A 31 -5.96 11.93 5.36
CA VAL A 31 -4.72 11.71 6.11
C VAL A 31 -3.84 12.95 6.04
N ILE A 32 -3.02 13.17 7.07
CA ILE A 32 -2.15 14.36 7.16
C ILE A 32 -0.70 13.91 7.12
N GLY A 33 0.09 14.56 6.27
CA GLY A 33 1.53 14.41 6.18
C GLY A 33 2.25 15.73 6.38
N LEU A 34 3.54 15.64 6.73
CA LEU A 34 4.45 16.78 6.82
C LEU A 34 5.39 16.77 5.62
N VAL A 35 5.63 17.94 5.04
CA VAL A 35 6.62 18.09 3.96
C VAL A 35 8.02 17.96 4.54
N ALA A 36 8.78 16.99 4.04
CA ALA A 36 10.18 16.79 4.35
C ALA A 36 11.09 17.82 3.65
N SER A 37 12.36 17.87 4.03
CA SER A 37 13.34 18.81 3.47
C SER A 37 13.60 18.64 1.97
N ASP A 38 13.27 17.47 1.41
CA ASP A 38 13.38 17.16 -0.03
C ASP A 38 12.11 17.49 -0.82
N GLY A 39 11.10 18.11 -0.18
CA GLY A 39 9.82 18.46 -0.80
C GLY A 39 8.85 17.27 -0.93
N SER A 40 9.19 16.11 -0.38
CA SER A 40 8.30 14.94 -0.37
C SER A 40 7.35 14.95 0.82
N VAL A 41 6.18 14.33 0.64
CA VAL A 41 5.22 14.09 1.72
C VAL A 41 4.90 12.61 1.77
N SER A 42 5.25 11.96 2.88
CA SER A 42 4.86 10.56 3.12
C SER A 42 3.59 10.50 3.97
N VAL A 43 2.59 9.76 3.49
CA VAL A 43 1.34 9.50 4.20
C VAL A 43 1.05 8.02 4.21
N THR A 44 0.44 7.54 5.30
CA THR A 44 -0.07 6.16 5.37
C THR A 44 -1.48 6.14 4.79
N LEU A 45 -1.75 5.20 3.88
CA LEU A 45 -3.07 5.09 3.26
C LEU A 45 -4.14 4.76 4.31
N PRO A 46 -5.28 5.48 4.30
CA PRO A 46 -6.40 5.11 5.14
C PRO A 46 -7.09 3.84 4.62
N GLU A 47 -7.91 3.25 5.47
CA GLU A 47 -8.84 2.20 5.06
C GLU A 47 -9.88 2.76 4.06
N ALA A 48 -10.16 2.01 3.02
CA ALA A 48 -11.19 2.29 2.02
C ALA A 48 -12.44 1.43 2.28
N GLN A 49 -13.60 1.96 1.88
CA GLN A 49 -14.88 1.23 2.02
C GLN A 49 -15.00 0.01 1.10
N GLY A 50 -14.13 -0.08 0.07
CA GLY A 50 -14.16 -1.18 -0.88
C GLY A 50 -13.08 -1.05 -1.95
N ALA A 51 -12.93 -2.10 -2.75
CA ALA A 51 -12.05 -2.10 -3.90
C ALA A 51 -12.59 -1.18 -5.00
N GLY A 52 -11.70 -0.50 -5.71
CA GLY A 52 -12.04 0.45 -6.76
C GLY A 52 -11.12 1.67 -6.77
N GLU A 53 -11.35 2.56 -7.73
CA GLU A 53 -10.62 3.82 -7.83
C GLU A 53 -11.26 4.90 -6.96
N VAL A 54 -10.43 5.68 -6.28
CA VAL A 54 -10.84 6.88 -5.54
C VAL A 54 -10.09 8.10 -6.05
N ALA A 55 -10.76 9.26 -6.05
CA ALA A 55 -10.11 10.53 -6.38
C ALA A 55 -9.13 10.94 -5.28
N VAL A 56 -7.98 11.48 -5.67
CA VAL A 56 -6.97 12.02 -4.76
C VAL A 56 -7.07 13.54 -4.74
N LYS A 57 -7.32 14.10 -3.56
CA LYS A 57 -7.34 15.55 -3.34
C LYS A 57 -6.24 15.93 -2.37
N VAL A 58 -5.64 17.10 -2.58
CA VAL A 58 -4.56 17.60 -1.74
C VAL A 58 -4.95 18.98 -1.24
N ARG A 59 -4.74 19.24 0.04
CA ARG A 59 -4.94 20.53 0.67
C ARG A 59 -3.69 20.92 1.41
N VAL A 60 -3.19 22.12 1.13
CA VAL A 60 -2.01 22.70 1.78
C VAL A 60 -2.51 23.92 2.51
N ASP A 61 -2.40 23.92 3.84
CA ASP A 61 -2.98 24.95 4.71
C ASP A 61 -4.49 25.16 4.44
N GLN A 62 -4.86 26.33 3.92
CA GLN A 62 -6.24 26.72 3.56
C GLN A 62 -6.56 26.57 2.07
N SER A 63 -5.58 26.18 1.25
CA SER A 63 -5.71 26.08 -0.21
C SER A 63 -6.01 24.64 -0.62
N HIS A 64 -7.09 24.45 -1.38
CA HIS A 64 -7.47 23.16 -1.94
C HIS A 64 -6.94 23.00 -3.37
N PHE A 65 -6.35 21.84 -3.64
CA PHE A 65 -5.83 21.46 -4.96
C PHE A 65 -6.49 20.15 -5.40
N GLU A 66 -7.16 20.19 -6.55
CA GLU A 66 -7.59 18.97 -7.22
C GLU A 66 -6.46 18.48 -8.13
N THR A 67 -5.96 17.28 -7.86
CA THR A 67 -4.80 16.74 -8.57
C THR A 67 -5.17 16.09 -9.91
N GLY A 68 -6.46 15.77 -10.11
CA GLY A 68 -6.93 14.92 -11.20
C GLY A 68 -6.46 13.45 -11.10
N ALA A 69 -5.66 13.11 -10.09
CA ALA A 69 -5.16 11.77 -9.89
C ALA A 69 -6.21 10.86 -9.25
N VAL A 70 -6.17 9.59 -9.62
CA VAL A 70 -6.96 8.51 -9.01
C VAL A 70 -6.03 7.49 -8.37
N PHE A 71 -6.50 6.88 -7.30
CA PHE A 71 -5.79 5.82 -6.59
C PHE A 71 -6.64 4.55 -6.53
N GLY A 72 -6.05 3.42 -6.90
CA GLY A 72 -6.72 2.12 -6.91
C GLY A 72 -6.57 1.33 -5.62
N TYR A 73 -7.69 0.99 -4.99
CA TYR A 73 -7.79 0.00 -3.93
C TYR A 73 -8.16 -1.38 -4.50
N HIS A 74 -7.54 -2.44 -3.99
CA HIS A 74 -7.84 -3.83 -4.31
C HIS A 74 -8.20 -4.61 -3.05
N ALA A 75 -8.92 -5.72 -3.23
CA ALA A 75 -9.26 -6.63 -2.13
C ALA A 75 -7.99 -7.20 -1.47
N GLU A 76 -8.08 -7.52 -0.18
CA GLU A 76 -6.96 -8.16 0.51
C GLU A 76 -6.61 -9.50 -0.11
N ALA A 77 -5.32 -9.86 -0.05
CA ALA A 77 -4.86 -11.18 -0.44
C ALA A 77 -5.39 -12.22 0.55
N GLU A 78 -6.07 -13.25 0.05
CA GLU A 78 -6.59 -14.35 0.86
C GLU A 78 -5.91 -15.65 0.44
N VAL A 79 -5.35 -16.37 1.42
CA VAL A 79 -4.82 -17.72 1.19
C VAL A 79 -5.93 -18.73 1.46
N ALA A 80 -6.34 -19.47 0.43
CA ALA A 80 -7.38 -20.49 0.55
C ALA A 80 -6.79 -21.89 0.81
N PHE A 81 -5.65 -22.21 0.20
CA PHE A 81 -5.07 -23.55 0.28
C PHE A 81 -3.55 -23.53 0.12
N ILE A 82 -2.88 -24.44 0.84
CA ILE A 82 -1.44 -24.66 0.74
C ILE A 82 -1.16 -26.16 0.56
N ALA A 83 -0.30 -26.53 -0.39
CA ALA A 83 0.12 -27.91 -0.58
C ALA A 83 1.57 -28.05 -1.09
N PRO A 84 2.36 -28.99 -0.54
CA PRO A 84 2.05 -29.78 0.65
C PRO A 84 2.07 -28.89 1.92
N SER A 85 1.25 -29.22 2.93
CA SER A 85 1.23 -28.51 4.21
C SER A 85 2.38 -28.90 5.17
N ILE A 86 3.16 -29.90 4.76
CA ILE A 86 4.30 -30.45 5.51
C ILE A 86 5.43 -30.72 4.50
N GLY A 87 6.67 -30.41 4.88
CA GLY A 87 7.87 -30.71 4.11
C GLY A 87 9.04 -31.07 5.02
N SER A 88 10.13 -31.57 4.44
CA SER A 88 11.35 -31.86 5.20
C SER A 88 12.02 -30.58 5.69
N ALA A 89 12.55 -30.62 6.91
CA ALA A 89 13.35 -29.54 7.49
C ALA A 89 14.63 -29.22 6.70
N GLY A 90 15.07 -30.13 5.81
CA GLY A 90 16.22 -29.91 4.92
C GLY A 90 15.95 -28.94 3.76
N GLY A 91 14.71 -28.46 3.58
CA GLY A 91 14.33 -27.57 2.48
C GLY A 91 14.29 -28.26 1.11
N GLY A 92 14.16 -27.46 0.04
CA GLY A 92 14.19 -27.94 -1.35
C GLY A 92 12.86 -28.42 -1.94
N PHE A 93 11.74 -28.21 -1.25
CA PHE A 93 10.40 -28.56 -1.74
C PHE A 93 9.67 -27.33 -2.23
N THR A 94 8.92 -27.49 -3.32
CA THR A 94 7.99 -26.48 -3.81
C THR A 94 6.69 -26.58 -3.02
N VAL A 95 6.25 -25.44 -2.45
CA VAL A 95 4.92 -25.29 -1.85
C VAL A 95 4.06 -24.45 -2.77
N SER A 96 2.90 -25.00 -3.15
CA SER A 96 1.88 -24.30 -3.90
C SER A 96 0.95 -23.57 -2.93
N VAL A 97 0.86 -22.25 -3.07
CA VAL A 97 -0.10 -21.40 -2.34
C VAL A 97 -1.18 -20.97 -3.33
N MET A 98 -2.42 -21.33 -3.03
CA MET A 98 -3.60 -20.97 -3.82
C MET A 98 -4.49 -20.03 -3.00
N GLY A 99 -5.06 -19.04 -3.67
CA GLY A 99 -5.75 -17.95 -3.03
C GLY A 99 -6.19 -16.89 -4.02
N THR A 100 -6.65 -15.76 -3.51
CA THR A 100 -7.15 -14.64 -4.31
C THR A 100 -6.35 -13.38 -4.02
N SER A 101 -6.42 -12.42 -4.94
CA SER A 101 -5.86 -11.06 -4.77
C SER A 101 -4.38 -10.99 -4.38
N PHE A 102 -3.56 -11.95 -4.82
CA PHE A 102 -2.08 -11.88 -4.72
C PHE A 102 -1.46 -10.79 -5.62
N ALA A 103 -2.17 -9.70 -5.91
CA ALA A 103 -1.61 -8.58 -6.66
C ALA A 103 -0.69 -7.76 -5.76
N GLY A 104 0.61 -8.07 -5.78
CA GLY A 104 1.63 -7.24 -5.14
C GLY A 104 1.78 -5.88 -5.82
N ALA A 105 2.44 -4.93 -5.14
CA ALA A 105 2.90 -3.72 -5.81
C ALA A 105 3.89 -4.11 -6.93
N PRO A 106 3.91 -3.40 -8.08
CA PRO A 106 4.87 -3.67 -9.14
C PRO A 106 6.32 -3.69 -8.59
N GLY A 107 7.01 -4.82 -8.72
CA GLY A 107 8.38 -5.01 -8.23
C GLY A 107 8.53 -5.34 -6.74
N ALA A 108 7.43 -5.46 -5.98
CA ALA A 108 7.50 -5.98 -4.61
C ALA A 108 7.62 -7.53 -4.65
N PRO A 109 8.60 -8.12 -3.95
CA PRO A 109 8.74 -9.57 -3.89
C PRO A 109 7.66 -10.20 -3.02
N PHE A 110 7.33 -11.45 -3.30
CA PHE A 110 6.45 -12.21 -2.41
C PHE A 110 7.27 -12.81 -1.28
N HIS A 111 6.89 -12.50 -0.04
CA HIS A 111 7.45 -13.14 1.14
C HIS A 111 6.54 -14.27 1.61
N VAL A 112 7.09 -15.47 1.71
CA VAL A 112 6.40 -16.63 2.29
C VAL A 112 7.18 -17.07 3.51
N ALA A 113 6.53 -17.14 4.67
CA ALA A 113 7.11 -17.65 5.90
C ALA A 113 6.48 -19.00 6.27
N LEU A 114 7.31 -20.02 6.49
CA LEU A 114 6.91 -21.33 6.99
C LEU A 114 7.64 -21.58 8.32
N GLY A 115 6.94 -21.45 9.43
CA GLY A 115 7.58 -21.46 10.75
C GLY A 115 8.56 -20.29 10.89
N SER A 116 9.83 -20.59 11.19
CA SER A 116 10.91 -19.59 11.30
C SER A 116 11.68 -19.36 10.00
N SER A 117 11.34 -20.04 8.91
CA SER A 117 12.02 -19.91 7.63
C SER A 117 11.24 -18.98 6.69
N THR A 118 11.95 -18.04 6.08
CA THR A 118 11.40 -17.10 5.08
C THR A 118 11.96 -17.40 3.70
N ALA A 119 11.09 -17.56 2.72
CA ALA A 119 11.43 -17.61 1.30
C ALA A 119 10.95 -16.34 0.61
N VAL A 120 11.69 -15.91 -0.41
CA VAL A 120 11.38 -14.74 -1.24
C VAL A 120 11.30 -15.21 -2.68
N ALA A 121 10.20 -14.90 -3.36
CA ALA A 121 9.97 -15.20 -4.78
C ALA A 121 9.97 -13.91 -5.61
#